data_AF-A0A2P7THL6-F1
#
_entry.id   AF-A0A2P7THL6-F1
#
_cell.length_a   1.000
_cell.length_b   1.000
_cell.length_c   1.000
_cell.angle_alpha   90.00
_cell.angle_beta   90.00
_cell.angle_gamma   90.00
#
_symmetry.space_group_name_H-M   'P 1'
#
loop_
_entity.id
_entity.type
_entity.pdbx_description
1 polymer ?
#
loop_
_entity_poly.entity_id
_entity_poly.type
_entity_poly.pdbx_seq_one_letter_code
_entity_poly.pdbx_strand_id
1 'polypeptide(L)'
;MAAVNKPHLKQLYITGYILSYSGWYFNHVVIAQQLGNSAQPAVLAECEKLIEWIKGQSEWFMQNIPHVNRVAEICELKIPDVPLTPHDYFTWADAAYKAFYQLFPARSAEQLTFTFGFDLGNVSCNLELLKTFLFLQMKLANHLSFNSQVAHLTADLLSITERNNTTAALLYYYEETAFMTQAWENLLPYIQQIIALHPEIADAAHHLALYELLLQLLPHFHNTWSALLHYF
;
A
#
# COMPACT_ATOMS: atom_id res chain seq x y z
N MET A 1 -35.85 8.23 4.36
CA MET A 1 -34.53 8.14 3.71
C MET A 1 -34.55 6.92 2.82
N ALA A 2 -34.24 7.05 1.53
CA ALA A 2 -34.09 5.90 0.65
C ALA A 2 -32.95 5.02 1.19
N ALA A 3 -33.13 3.69 1.15
CA ALA A 3 -32.08 2.77 1.50
C ALA A 3 -30.95 2.93 0.48
N VAL A 4 -29.89 3.64 0.85
CA VAL A 4 -28.62 3.60 0.12
C VAL A 4 -28.24 2.13 0.03
N ASN A 5 -28.03 1.60 -1.17
CA ASN A 5 -27.50 0.25 -1.35
C ASN A 5 -26.13 0.22 -0.67
N LYS A 6 -26.09 -0.24 0.57
CA LYS A 6 -24.85 -0.29 1.34
C LYS A 6 -23.90 -1.26 0.65
N PRO A 7 -22.67 -0.86 0.31
CA PRO A 7 -21.68 -1.80 -0.20
C PRO A 7 -21.44 -2.90 0.83
N HIS A 8 -21.24 -4.13 0.35
CA HIS A 8 -20.90 -5.25 1.22
C HIS A 8 -19.54 -4.99 1.90
N LEU A 9 -19.31 -5.48 3.13
CA LEU A 9 -18.03 -5.31 3.84
C LEU A 9 -16.83 -5.75 2.99
N LYS A 10 -16.99 -6.82 2.21
CA LYS A 10 -16.04 -7.27 1.18
C LYS A 10 -15.64 -6.17 0.19
N GLN A 11 -16.61 -5.43 -0.33
CA GLN A 11 -16.37 -4.37 -1.30
C GLN A 11 -15.64 -3.20 -0.65
N LEU A 12 -15.97 -2.86 0.60
CA LEU A 12 -15.28 -1.82 1.36
C LEU A 12 -13.82 -2.21 1.65
N TYR A 13 -13.58 -3.45 2.05
CA TYR A 13 -12.24 -3.99 2.24
C TYR A 13 -11.41 -3.91 0.95
N ILE A 14 -11.94 -4.44 -0.17
CA ILE A 14 -11.25 -4.40 -1.47
C ILE A 14 -10.99 -2.96 -1.89
N THR A 15 -11.98 -2.07 -1.76
CA THR A 15 -11.85 -0.66 -2.16
C THR A 15 -10.75 0.04 -1.36
N GLY A 16 -10.73 -0.14 -0.04
CA GLY A 16 -9.67 0.40 0.80
C GLY A 16 -8.30 -0.14 0.37
N TYR A 17 -8.18 -1.47 0.24
CA TYR A 17 -6.93 -2.13 -0.13
C TYR A 17 -6.38 -1.67 -1.48
N ILE A 18 -7.18 -1.69 -2.55
CA ILE A 18 -6.69 -1.30 -3.88
C ILE A 18 -6.40 0.19 -3.97
N LEU A 19 -7.12 1.03 -3.22
CA LEU A 19 -6.93 2.48 -3.18
C LEU A 19 -5.56 2.86 -2.63
N SER A 20 -5.04 2.16 -1.63
CA SER A 20 -3.67 2.39 -1.15
C SER A 20 -2.64 1.57 -1.92
N TYR A 21 -2.91 0.29 -2.19
CA TYR A 21 -1.95 -0.60 -2.83
C TYR A 21 -1.57 -0.16 -4.25
N SER A 22 -2.49 0.46 -5.00
CA SER A 22 -2.17 0.99 -6.33
C SER A 22 -1.11 2.08 -6.31
N GLY A 23 -0.86 2.69 -5.14
CA GLY A 23 0.27 3.60 -4.92
C GLY A 23 1.61 2.95 -5.22
N TRP A 24 1.73 1.62 -5.12
CA TRP A 24 2.95 0.89 -5.49
C TRP A 24 3.33 1.17 -6.96
N TYR A 25 2.39 1.01 -7.89
CA TYR A 25 2.61 1.29 -9.30
C TYR A 25 2.99 2.74 -9.56
N PHE A 26 2.20 3.68 -9.04
CA PHE A 26 2.41 5.11 -9.30
C PHE A 26 3.72 5.62 -8.69
N ASN A 27 4.12 5.12 -7.52
CA ASN A 27 5.44 5.40 -6.95
C ASN A 27 6.57 4.89 -7.87
N HIS A 28 6.44 3.72 -8.48
CA HIS A 28 7.45 3.22 -9.42
C HIS A 28 7.55 4.09 -10.67
N VAL A 29 6.45 4.67 -11.15
CA VAL A 29 6.49 5.66 -12.25
C VAL A 29 7.27 6.91 -11.83
N VAL A 30 7.03 7.43 -10.62
CA VAL A 30 7.77 8.58 -10.09
C VAL A 30 9.26 8.26 -9.91
N ILE A 31 9.58 7.08 -9.39
CA ILE A 31 10.97 6.61 -9.27
C ILE A 31 11.63 6.55 -10.65
N ALA A 32 10.98 5.93 -11.65
CA ALA A 32 11.52 5.87 -13.01
C ALA A 32 11.77 7.27 -13.60
N GLN A 33 10.85 8.22 -13.40
CA GLN A 33 11.05 9.60 -13.84
C GLN A 33 12.26 10.26 -13.15
N GLN A 34 12.46 10.01 -11.86
CA GLN A 34 13.63 10.53 -11.14
C GLN A 34 14.93 9.92 -11.66
N LEU A 35 14.97 8.60 -11.88
CA LEU A 35 16.14 7.91 -12.44
C LEU A 35 16.46 8.37 -13.87
N GLY A 36 15.42 8.63 -14.68
CA GLY A 36 15.54 9.10 -16.07
C GLY A 36 16.19 10.48 -16.21
N ASN A 37 16.21 11.28 -15.14
CA ASN A 37 16.88 12.58 -15.12
C ASN A 37 18.39 12.48 -14.83
N SER A 38 18.92 11.27 -14.60
CA SER A 38 20.33 11.05 -14.32
C SER A 38 21.20 11.11 -15.58
N ALA A 39 22.41 11.65 -15.45
CA ALA A 39 23.44 11.57 -16.49
C ALA A 39 24.27 10.26 -16.41
N GLN A 40 24.07 9.44 -15.38
CA GLN A 40 24.87 8.24 -15.14
C GLN A 40 24.35 7.04 -15.95
N PRO A 41 25.16 6.42 -16.84
CA PRO A 41 24.70 5.30 -17.67
C PRO A 41 24.17 4.11 -16.87
N ALA A 42 24.78 3.81 -15.72
CA ALA A 42 24.32 2.72 -14.84
C ALA A 42 22.93 2.99 -14.27
N VAL A 43 22.61 4.25 -13.96
CA VAL A 43 21.29 4.66 -13.45
C VAL A 43 20.24 4.59 -14.55
N LEU A 44 20.58 5.06 -15.76
CA LEU A 44 19.69 5.00 -16.93
C LEU A 44 19.35 3.55 -17.32
N ALA A 45 20.33 2.64 -17.25
CA ALA A 45 20.09 1.22 -17.54
C ALA A 45 19.11 0.57 -16.55
N GLU A 46 19.12 0.97 -15.27
CA GLU A 46 18.12 0.51 -14.30
C GLU A 46 16.77 1.20 -14.47
N CYS A 47 16.75 2.46 -14.90
CA CYS A 47 15.53 3.17 -15.28
C CYS A 47 14.80 2.43 -16.42
N GLU A 48 15.51 2.03 -17.48
CA GLU A 48 14.93 1.29 -18.61
C GLU A 48 14.30 -0.03 -18.16
N LYS A 49 14.98 -0.80 -17.30
CA LYS A 49 14.44 -2.05 -16.73
C LYS A 49 13.17 -1.79 -15.92
N LEU A 50 13.18 -0.73 -15.13
CA LEU A 50 12.02 -0.35 -14.33
C LEU A 50 10.84 0.07 -15.23
N ILE A 51 11.09 0.83 -16.31
CA ILE A 51 10.07 1.21 -17.29
C ILE A 51 9.44 -0.02 -17.95
N GLU A 52 10.24 -0.99 -18.37
CA GLU A 52 9.73 -2.23 -18.96
C GLU A 52 8.87 -3.02 -17.98
N TRP A 53 9.29 -3.09 -16.71
CA TRP A 53 8.48 -3.69 -15.66
C TRP A 53 7.14 -2.94 -15.46
N ILE A 54 7.17 -1.61 -15.36
CA ILE A 54 5.97 -0.76 -15.22
C ILE A 54 4.97 -1.01 -16.36
N LYS A 55 5.45 -1.05 -17.62
CA LYS A 55 4.60 -1.32 -18.77
C LYS A 55 3.86 -2.65 -18.62
N GLY A 56 4.56 -3.69 -18.17
CA GLY A 56 4.01 -5.01 -17.93
C GLY A 56 2.96 -5.09 -16.80
N GLN A 57 2.93 -4.11 -15.88
CA GLN A 57 1.97 -4.07 -14.78
C GLN A 57 0.77 -3.12 -15.04
N SER A 58 0.87 -2.25 -16.04
CA SER A 58 -0.04 -1.13 -16.23
C SER A 58 -1.53 -1.52 -16.30
N GLU A 59 -1.88 -2.55 -17.05
CA GLU A 59 -3.27 -2.99 -17.22
C GLU A 59 -3.95 -3.30 -15.88
N TRP A 60 -3.24 -4.01 -14.99
CA TRP A 60 -3.80 -4.43 -13.71
C TRP A 60 -4.10 -3.23 -12.80
N PHE A 61 -3.17 -2.27 -12.70
CA PHE A 61 -3.35 -1.10 -11.85
C PHE A 61 -4.37 -0.10 -12.42
N MET A 62 -4.47 0.01 -13.75
CA MET A 62 -5.47 0.89 -14.37
C MET A 62 -6.90 0.40 -14.16
N GLN A 63 -7.12 -0.89 -13.84
CA GLN A 63 -8.43 -1.42 -13.50
C GLN A 63 -8.88 -1.05 -12.07
N ASN A 64 -7.95 -0.69 -11.18
CA ASN A 64 -8.28 -0.37 -9.79
C ASN A 64 -8.99 0.99 -9.64
N ILE A 65 -8.62 2.00 -10.44
CA ILE A 65 -9.28 3.32 -10.39
C ILE A 65 -10.78 3.22 -10.75
N PRO A 66 -11.18 2.59 -11.89
CA PRO A 66 -12.59 2.38 -12.20
C PRO A 66 -13.35 1.59 -11.13
N HIS A 67 -12.69 0.66 -10.42
CA HIS A 67 -13.32 -0.05 -9.31
C HIS A 67 -13.66 0.91 -8.17
N VAL A 68 -12.69 1.70 -7.70
CA VAL A 68 -12.90 2.69 -6.63
C VAL A 68 -14.01 3.67 -7.02
N ASN A 69 -13.98 4.19 -8.25
CA ASN A 69 -15.00 5.11 -8.75
C ASN A 69 -16.39 4.49 -8.77
N ARG A 70 -16.53 3.25 -9.23
CA ARG A 70 -17.82 2.54 -9.23
C ARG A 70 -18.38 2.37 -7.81
N VAL A 71 -17.53 2.03 -6.84
CA VAL A 71 -17.97 1.90 -5.45
C VAL A 71 -18.33 3.26 -4.86
N ALA A 72 -17.60 4.33 -5.21
CA ALA A 72 -17.95 5.69 -4.82
C ALA A 72 -19.31 6.12 -5.40
N GLU A 73 -19.59 5.81 -6.66
CA GLU A 73 -20.90 6.05 -7.30
C GLU A 73 -22.04 5.32 -6.59
N ILE A 74 -21.84 4.03 -6.23
CA ILE A 74 -22.83 3.24 -5.46
C ILE A 74 -23.10 3.89 -4.10
N CYS A 75 -22.08 4.48 -3.48
CA CYS A 75 -22.17 5.16 -2.20
C CYS A 75 -22.63 6.63 -2.31
N GLU A 76 -22.91 7.11 -3.53
CA GLU A 76 -23.23 8.52 -3.81
C GLU A 76 -22.14 9.50 -3.32
N LEU A 77 -20.88 9.05 -3.28
CA LEU A 77 -19.74 9.85 -2.87
C LEU A 77 -19.27 10.77 -4.00
N LYS A 78 -18.96 12.02 -3.64
CA LYS A 78 -18.25 12.95 -4.52
C LYS A 78 -16.75 12.78 -4.31
N ILE A 79 -16.10 12.12 -5.25
CA ILE A 79 -14.63 12.05 -5.35
C ILE A 79 -14.17 12.83 -6.58
N PRO A 80 -12.89 13.27 -6.65
CA PRO A 80 -12.36 13.95 -7.82
C PRO A 80 -12.43 13.07 -9.08
N ASP A 81 -12.37 13.72 -10.25
CA ASP A 81 -12.27 13.02 -11.53
C ASP A 81 -11.05 12.09 -11.57
N VAL A 82 -11.13 11.09 -12.46
CA VAL A 82 -10.06 10.12 -12.70
C VAL A 82 -8.72 10.85 -12.90
N PRO A 83 -7.65 10.44 -12.18
CA PRO A 83 -6.34 11.08 -12.33
C PRO A 83 -5.82 10.90 -13.76
N LEU A 84 -5.32 11.98 -14.35
CA LEU A 84 -4.80 11.98 -15.72
C LEU A 84 -3.31 11.67 -15.78
N THR A 85 -2.59 11.93 -14.69
CA THR A 85 -1.16 11.63 -14.57
C THR A 85 -0.87 10.78 -13.33
N PRO A 86 0.29 10.09 -13.31
CA PRO A 86 0.76 9.38 -12.12
C PRO A 86 0.90 10.23 -10.86
N HIS A 87 1.17 11.54 -11.00
CA HIS A 87 1.28 12.45 -9.87
C HIS A 87 -0.09 12.81 -9.29
N ASP A 88 -1.10 12.96 -10.17
CA ASP A 88 -2.48 13.27 -9.76
C ASP A 88 -3.08 12.14 -8.92
N TYR A 89 -2.61 10.91 -9.11
CA TYR A 89 -3.07 9.74 -8.35
C TYR A 89 -3.02 9.98 -6.85
N PHE A 90 -1.93 10.53 -6.30
CA PHE A 90 -1.78 10.68 -4.85
C PHE A 90 -2.78 11.68 -4.26
N THR A 91 -3.07 12.75 -5.01
CA THR A 91 -4.09 13.74 -4.62
C THR A 91 -5.49 13.14 -4.71
N TRP A 92 -5.77 12.39 -5.79
CA TRP A 92 -7.03 11.67 -5.98
C TRP A 92 -7.25 10.62 -4.89
N ALA A 93 -6.22 9.84 -4.55
CA ALA A 93 -6.31 8.76 -3.58
C ALA A 93 -6.56 9.29 -2.15
N ASP A 94 -5.89 10.38 -1.76
CA ASP A 94 -6.13 11.06 -0.47
C ASP A 94 -7.57 11.60 -0.38
N ALA A 95 -8.06 12.26 -1.44
CA ALA A 95 -9.42 12.76 -1.49
C ALA A 95 -10.46 11.62 -1.43
N ALA A 96 -10.24 10.54 -2.17
CA ALA A 96 -11.11 9.36 -2.14
C ALA A 96 -11.10 8.69 -0.77
N TYR A 97 -9.93 8.52 -0.14
CA TYR A 97 -9.81 7.98 1.22
C TYR A 97 -10.63 8.79 2.21
N LYS A 98 -10.47 10.13 2.21
CA LYS A 98 -11.22 11.02 3.10
C LYS A 98 -12.73 10.91 2.89
N ALA A 99 -13.19 10.82 1.64
CA ALA A 99 -14.61 10.66 1.33
C ALA A 99 -15.18 9.35 1.88
N PHE A 100 -14.50 8.21 1.64
CA PHE A 100 -14.91 6.91 2.19
C PHE A 100 -14.83 6.84 3.71
N TYR A 101 -13.78 7.40 4.31
CA TYR A 101 -13.58 7.41 5.76
C TYR A 101 -14.70 8.17 6.49
N GLN A 102 -15.19 9.26 5.89
CA GLN A 102 -16.26 10.10 6.45
C GLN A 102 -17.67 9.60 6.15
N LEU A 103 -17.83 8.63 5.24
CA LEU A 103 -19.14 8.11 4.82
C LEU A 103 -19.88 7.39 5.96
N PHE A 104 -19.15 6.63 6.77
CA PHE A 104 -19.73 5.74 7.77
C PHE A 104 -19.58 6.30 9.20
N PRO A 105 -20.49 5.96 10.13
CA PRO A 105 -20.35 6.35 11.52
C PRO A 105 -18.99 5.93 12.09
N ALA A 106 -18.42 6.78 12.94
CA ALA A 106 -17.14 6.52 13.56
C ALA A 106 -17.17 5.15 14.29
N ARG A 107 -16.19 4.31 13.99
CA ARG A 107 -16.01 2.94 14.53
C ARG A 107 -17.11 1.94 14.14
N SER A 108 -17.92 2.21 13.12
CA SER A 108 -18.79 1.17 12.55
C SER A 108 -17.98 0.08 11.86
N ALA A 109 -18.57 -1.12 11.70
CA ALA A 109 -17.93 -2.21 10.97
C ALA A 109 -17.51 -1.75 9.55
N GLU A 110 -18.37 -1.02 8.84
CA GLU A 110 -18.08 -0.49 7.51
C GLU A 110 -16.85 0.45 7.50
N GLN A 111 -16.80 1.42 8.41
CA GLN A 111 -15.67 2.34 8.50
C GLN A 111 -14.37 1.61 8.82
N LEU A 112 -14.41 0.70 9.79
CA LEU A 112 -13.25 -0.04 10.25
C LEU A 112 -12.75 -1.03 9.19
N THR A 113 -13.64 -1.72 8.49
CA THR A 113 -13.29 -2.65 7.40
C THR A 113 -12.63 -1.91 6.23
N PHE A 114 -13.17 -0.75 5.82
CA PHE A 114 -12.53 0.09 4.81
C PHE A 114 -11.14 0.56 5.26
N THR A 115 -11.05 1.08 6.49
CA THR A 115 -9.79 1.59 7.06
C THR A 115 -8.74 0.49 7.16
N PHE A 116 -9.13 -0.70 7.60
CA PHE A 116 -8.25 -1.86 7.69
C PHE A 116 -7.73 -2.28 6.32
N GLY A 117 -8.61 -2.35 5.30
CA GLY A 117 -8.20 -2.62 3.92
C GLY A 117 -7.17 -1.59 3.43
N PHE A 118 -7.45 -0.30 3.64
CA PHE A 118 -6.55 0.78 3.27
C PHE A 118 -5.20 0.70 3.97
N ASP A 119 -5.18 0.42 5.27
CA ASP A 119 -3.95 0.27 6.05
C ASP A 119 -3.13 -0.93 5.59
N LEU A 120 -3.77 -2.06 5.30
CA LEU A 120 -3.09 -3.21 4.72
C LEU A 120 -2.49 -2.89 3.35
N GLY A 121 -3.22 -2.22 2.46
CA GLY A 121 -2.69 -1.83 1.16
C GLY A 121 -1.51 -0.86 1.26
N ASN A 122 -1.47 0.01 2.29
CA ASN A 122 -0.30 0.86 2.55
C ASN A 122 0.88 0.07 3.11
N VAL A 123 0.68 -0.89 4.02
CA VAL A 123 1.75 -1.80 4.45
C VAL A 123 2.34 -2.50 3.22
N SER A 124 1.48 -3.03 2.36
CA SER A 124 1.86 -3.69 1.11
C SER A 124 2.73 -2.82 0.23
N CYS A 125 2.25 -1.61 -0.06
CA CYS A 125 2.93 -0.64 -0.87
C CYS A 125 4.29 -0.28 -0.27
N ASN A 126 4.34 -0.03 1.04
CA ASN A 126 5.57 0.36 1.72
C ASN A 126 6.61 -0.75 1.74
N LEU A 127 6.22 -2.01 1.94
CA LEU A 127 7.13 -3.15 1.91
C LEU A 127 7.72 -3.37 0.51
N GLU A 128 6.90 -3.26 -0.54
CA GLU A 128 7.36 -3.34 -1.93
C GLU A 128 8.31 -2.18 -2.28
N LEU A 129 8.00 -0.96 -1.86
CA LEU A 129 8.85 0.21 -2.08
C LEU A 129 10.17 0.11 -1.30
N LEU A 130 10.12 -0.38 -0.06
CA LEU A 130 11.30 -0.62 0.76
C LEU A 130 12.25 -1.60 0.06
N LYS A 131 11.71 -2.71 -0.47
CA LYS A 131 12.47 -3.66 -1.29
C LYS A 131 13.13 -2.97 -2.49
N THR A 132 12.38 -2.15 -3.22
CA THR A 132 12.88 -1.42 -4.40
C THR A 132 14.01 -0.45 -4.03
N PHE A 133 13.84 0.37 -2.99
CA PHE A 133 14.85 1.33 -2.59
C PHE A 133 16.11 0.66 -2.06
N LEU A 134 16.00 -0.41 -1.28
CA LEU A 134 17.15 -1.18 -0.82
C LEU A 134 17.93 -1.79 -2.00
N PHE A 135 17.22 -2.38 -2.97
CA PHE A 135 17.84 -2.92 -4.17
C PHE A 135 18.61 -1.83 -4.95
N LEU A 136 17.95 -0.70 -5.23
CA LEU A 136 18.58 0.39 -5.97
C LEU A 136 19.75 1.00 -5.22
N GLN A 137 19.63 1.16 -3.90
CA GLN A 137 20.70 1.67 -3.05
C GLN A 137 21.92 0.75 -3.04
N MET A 138 21.73 -0.57 -2.91
CA MET A 138 22.85 -1.52 -2.96
C MET A 138 23.50 -1.56 -4.36
N LYS A 139 22.69 -1.54 -5.41
CA LYS A 139 23.17 -1.67 -6.79
C LYS A 139 23.83 -0.41 -7.34
N LEU A 140 23.34 0.76 -6.94
CA LEU A 140 23.74 2.07 -7.44
C LEU A 140 24.33 2.94 -6.31
N ALA A 141 24.94 2.32 -5.30
CA ALA A 141 25.45 2.98 -4.09
C ALA A 141 26.39 4.17 -4.37
N ASN A 142 27.13 4.13 -5.47
CA ASN A 142 28.06 5.20 -5.88
C ASN A 142 27.37 6.38 -6.59
N HIS A 143 26.06 6.28 -6.85
CA HIS A 143 25.33 7.24 -7.68
C HIS A 143 24.09 7.81 -7.00
N LEU A 144 23.44 7.05 -6.12
CA LEU A 144 22.17 7.40 -5.50
C LEU A 144 22.16 7.02 -4.02
N SER A 145 21.42 7.79 -3.24
CA SER A 145 21.08 7.46 -1.85
C SER A 145 19.58 7.61 -1.66
N PHE A 146 18.97 6.59 -1.07
CA PHE A 146 17.53 6.55 -0.79
C PHE A 146 17.25 6.49 0.72
N ASN A 147 18.21 6.89 1.56
CA ASN A 147 18.10 6.81 3.01
C ASN A 147 16.88 7.56 3.56
N SER A 148 16.53 8.71 2.99
CA SER A 148 15.35 9.47 3.43
C SER A 148 14.05 8.77 3.05
N GLN A 149 13.97 8.15 1.87
CA GLN A 149 12.81 7.36 1.46
C GLN A 149 12.67 6.12 2.33
N VAL A 150 13.77 5.42 2.60
CA VAL A 150 13.78 4.25 3.50
C VAL A 150 13.33 4.65 4.91
N ALA A 151 13.86 5.73 5.47
CA ALA A 151 13.45 6.23 6.78
C ALA A 151 11.97 6.62 6.83
N HIS A 152 11.47 7.26 5.78
CA HIS A 152 10.06 7.64 5.68
C HIS A 152 9.15 6.40 5.63
N LEU A 153 9.47 5.40 4.80
CA LEU A 153 8.69 4.17 4.71
C LEU A 153 8.67 3.40 6.03
N THR A 154 9.79 3.35 6.76
CA THR A 154 9.86 2.75 8.10
C THR A 154 8.97 3.49 9.10
N ALA A 155 9.02 4.83 9.10
CA ALA A 155 8.18 5.65 9.97
C ALA A 155 6.67 5.47 9.66
N ASP A 156 6.33 5.38 8.38
CA ASP A 156 4.96 5.12 7.95
C ASP A 156 4.50 3.71 8.38
N LEU A 157 5.34 2.68 8.22
CA LEU A 157 5.04 1.32 8.68
C LEU A 157 4.75 1.27 10.19
N LEU A 158 5.52 2.01 10.99
CA LEU A 158 5.26 2.16 12.43
C LEU A 158 3.89 2.80 12.68
N SER A 159 3.60 3.94 12.05
CA SER A 159 2.34 4.65 12.23
C SER A 159 1.12 3.82 11.78
N ILE A 160 1.22 3.14 10.65
CA ILE A 160 0.17 2.25 10.15
C ILE A 160 -0.02 1.07 11.11
N THR A 161 1.06 0.52 11.67
CA THR A 161 0.99 -0.59 12.62
C THR A 161 0.23 -0.20 13.89
N GLU A 162 0.53 0.97 14.47
CA GLU A 162 -0.16 1.49 15.65
C GLU A 162 -1.65 1.73 15.37
N ARG A 163 -1.97 2.35 14.23
CA ARG A 163 -3.34 2.60 13.81
C ARG A 163 -4.09 1.29 13.60
N ASN A 164 -3.51 0.35 12.86
CA ASN A 164 -4.19 -0.89 12.49
C ASN A 164 -4.32 -1.87 13.67
N ASN A 165 -3.44 -1.82 14.68
CA ASN A 165 -3.67 -2.47 15.97
C ASN A 165 -4.99 -2.03 16.61
N THR A 166 -5.26 -0.73 16.60
CA THR A 166 -6.51 -0.17 17.13
C THR A 166 -7.71 -0.60 16.29
N THR A 167 -7.60 -0.50 14.95
CA THR A 167 -8.66 -0.92 14.02
C THR A 167 -9.00 -2.40 14.17
N ALA A 168 -7.99 -3.27 14.19
CA ALA A 168 -8.14 -4.72 14.34
C ALA A 168 -8.79 -5.10 15.68
N ALA A 169 -8.39 -4.45 16.78
CA ALA A 169 -8.99 -4.67 18.10
C ALA A 169 -10.48 -4.28 18.13
N LEU A 170 -10.86 -3.22 17.44
CA LEU A 170 -12.27 -2.81 17.33
C LEU A 170 -13.09 -3.75 16.43
N LEU A 171 -12.50 -4.24 15.34
CA LEU A 171 -13.15 -5.21 14.44
C LEU A 171 -13.47 -6.55 15.11
N TYR A 172 -12.73 -6.93 16.16
CA TYR A 172 -13.00 -8.15 16.93
C TYR A 172 -14.40 -8.17 17.56
N TYR A 173 -14.96 -7.01 17.91
CA TYR A 173 -16.29 -6.91 18.52
C TYR A 173 -17.44 -7.07 17.53
N TYR A 174 -17.15 -7.18 16.23
CA TYR A 174 -18.12 -7.46 15.19
C TYR A 174 -17.87 -8.88 14.66
N GLU A 175 -18.84 -9.78 14.89
CA GLU A 175 -18.73 -11.21 14.55
C GLU A 175 -18.32 -11.44 13.09
N GLU A 176 -18.91 -10.67 12.18
CA GLU A 176 -18.66 -10.73 10.73
C GLU A 176 -17.26 -10.27 10.31
N THR A 177 -16.44 -9.71 11.21
CA THR A 177 -15.09 -9.20 10.89
C THR A 177 -13.99 -9.69 11.82
N ALA A 178 -14.30 -10.57 12.79
CA ALA A 178 -13.32 -11.06 13.76
C ALA A 178 -12.11 -11.78 13.12
N PHE A 179 -12.30 -12.38 11.93
CA PHE A 179 -11.22 -13.00 11.15
C PHE A 179 -10.14 -11.99 10.71
N MET A 180 -10.50 -10.70 10.55
CA MET A 180 -9.56 -9.65 10.16
C MET A 180 -8.55 -9.37 11.28
N THR A 181 -8.98 -9.45 12.54
CA THR A 181 -8.10 -9.34 13.71
C THR A 181 -7.05 -10.45 13.71
N GLN A 182 -7.47 -11.70 13.50
CA GLN A 182 -6.56 -12.85 13.46
C GLN A 182 -5.53 -12.73 12.33
N ALA A 183 -5.97 -12.28 11.15
CA ALA A 183 -5.05 -12.06 10.04
C ALA A 183 -4.01 -10.97 10.36
N TRP A 184 -4.41 -9.90 11.04
CA TRP A 184 -3.47 -8.86 11.47
C TRP A 184 -2.48 -9.35 12.51
N GLU A 185 -2.93 -10.11 13.51
CA GLU A 185 -2.07 -10.72 14.52
C GLU A 185 -1.02 -11.66 13.91
N ASN A 186 -1.34 -12.33 12.81
CA ASN A 186 -0.40 -13.18 12.08
C ASN A 186 0.64 -12.38 11.27
N LEU A 187 0.27 -11.21 10.74
CA LEU A 187 1.16 -10.37 9.94
C LEU A 187 2.07 -9.48 10.79
N LEU A 188 1.56 -9.03 11.94
CA LEU A 188 2.23 -8.06 12.82
C LEU A 188 3.67 -8.46 13.21
N PRO A 189 3.97 -9.72 13.61
CA PRO A 189 5.32 -10.13 13.97
C PRO A 189 6.33 -9.92 12.83
N TYR A 190 5.90 -10.15 11.58
CA TYR A 190 6.75 -9.94 10.41
C TYR A 190 7.05 -8.46 10.16
N ILE A 191 6.06 -7.59 10.34
CA ILE A 191 6.26 -6.13 10.25
C ILE A 191 7.21 -5.66 11.36
N GLN A 192 7.03 -6.15 12.58
CA GLN A 192 7.91 -5.83 13.72
C GLN A 192 9.34 -6.31 13.48
N GLN A 193 9.52 -7.49 12.89
CA GLN A 193 10.84 -8.01 12.53
C GLN A 193 11.53 -7.11 11.49
N ILE A 194 10.80 -6.64 10.48
CA ILE A 194 11.30 -5.71 9.45
C ILE A 194 11.75 -4.39 10.09
N ILE A 195 10.93 -3.81 10.98
CA ILE A 195 11.26 -2.57 11.68
C ILE A 195 12.46 -2.75 12.62
N ALA A 196 12.56 -3.89 13.31
CA ALA A 196 13.66 -4.19 14.23
C ALA A 196 15.03 -4.34 13.54
N LEU A 197 15.05 -4.50 12.21
CA LEU A 197 16.29 -4.47 11.42
C LEU A 197 16.80 -3.04 11.16
N HIS A 198 16.11 -2.01 11.66
CA HIS A 198 16.47 -0.60 11.51
C HIS A 198 16.80 -0.21 10.06
N PRO A 199 15.84 -0.33 9.12
CA PRO A 199 16.08 -0.06 7.70
C PRO A 199 16.71 1.31 7.43
N GLU A 200 16.42 2.30 8.27
CA GLU A 200 16.91 3.67 8.19
C GLU A 200 18.43 3.81 8.42
N ILE A 201 19.07 2.82 9.06
CA ILE A 201 20.51 2.83 9.29
C ILE A 201 21.21 2.43 7.98
N ALA A 202 22.03 3.33 7.45
CA ALA A 202 22.76 3.13 6.20
C ALA A 202 23.92 2.14 6.36
N ASP A 203 23.59 0.85 6.48
CA ASP A 203 24.53 -0.25 6.55
C ASP A 203 24.22 -1.32 5.50
N ALA A 204 25.22 -1.66 4.68
CA ALA A 204 25.03 -2.55 3.54
C ALA A 204 24.67 -3.99 3.94
N ALA A 205 25.18 -4.49 5.07
CA ALA A 205 24.87 -5.84 5.53
C ALA A 205 23.43 -5.93 6.07
N HIS A 206 23.00 -4.92 6.84
CA HIS A 206 21.61 -4.82 7.29
C HIS A 206 20.64 -4.64 6.11
N HIS A 207 20.98 -3.81 5.13
CA HIS A 207 20.17 -3.62 3.92
C HIS A 207 20.04 -4.87 3.07
N LEU A 208 21.11 -5.67 2.95
CA LEU A 208 21.05 -6.96 2.27
C LEU A 208 20.17 -7.96 3.02
N ALA A 209 20.38 -8.11 4.33
CA ALA A 209 19.58 -9.03 5.15
C ALA A 209 18.08 -8.67 5.12
N LEU A 210 17.77 -7.38 5.17
CA LEU A 210 16.41 -6.87 5.06
C LEU A 210 15.81 -7.12 3.67
N TYR A 211 16.58 -6.88 2.61
CA TYR A 211 16.13 -7.17 1.24
C TYR A 211 15.79 -8.66 1.05
N GLU A 212 16.65 -9.55 1.54
CA GLU A 212 16.42 -11.01 1.51
C GLU A 212 15.18 -11.41 2.32
N LEU A 213 14.98 -10.81 3.50
CA LEU A 213 13.80 -11.03 4.31
C LEU A 213 12.52 -10.58 3.58
N LEU A 214 12.54 -9.40 2.95
CA LEU A 214 11.39 -8.89 2.18
C LEU A 214 11.03 -9.81 1.01
N LEU A 215 12.02 -10.37 0.30
CA LEU A 215 11.78 -11.34 -0.78
C LEU A 215 11.04 -12.59 -0.28
N GLN A 216 11.31 -13.03 0.94
CA GLN A 216 10.67 -14.20 1.54
C GLN A 216 9.26 -13.88 2.07
N LEU A 217 9.08 -12.69 2.65
CA LEU A 217 7.85 -12.32 3.35
C LEU A 217 6.76 -11.77 2.43
N LEU A 218 7.11 -10.99 1.40
CA LEU A 218 6.11 -10.36 0.52
C LEU A 218 5.07 -11.35 -0.05
N PRO A 219 5.42 -12.56 -0.52
CA PRO A 219 4.42 -13.54 -0.94
C PRO A 219 3.44 -13.93 0.18
N HIS A 220 3.91 -14.04 1.43
CA HIS A 220 3.05 -14.36 2.57
C HIS A 220 2.05 -13.23 2.85
N PHE A 221 2.48 -11.98 2.78
CA PHE A 221 1.61 -10.82 2.88
C PHE A 221 0.53 -10.81 1.79
N HIS A 222 0.92 -10.95 0.51
CA HIS A 222 -0.01 -11.00 -0.64
C HIS A 222 -1.05 -12.13 -0.51
N ASN A 223 -0.61 -13.31 -0.06
CA ASN A 223 -1.48 -14.47 0.14
C ASN A 223 -2.48 -14.23 1.27
N THR A 224 -2.02 -13.67 2.40
CA THR A 224 -2.90 -13.40 3.55
C THR A 224 -3.99 -12.39 3.19
N TRP A 225 -3.68 -11.34 2.42
CA TRP A 225 -4.68 -10.35 2.01
C TRP A 225 -5.69 -10.89 1.01
N SER A 226 -5.24 -11.74 0.08
CA SER A 226 -6.13 -12.42 -0.87
C SER A 226 -7.02 -13.43 -0.15
N ALA A 227 -6.49 -14.13 0.85
CA ALA A 227 -7.24 -15.09 1.65
C ALA A 227 -8.40 -14.45 2.42
N LEU A 228 -8.22 -13.22 2.93
CA LEU A 228 -9.29 -12.46 3.59
C LEU A 228 -10.56 -12.33 2.73
N LEU A 229 -10.43 -12.30 1.40
CA LEU A 229 -11.57 -12.22 0.48
C LEU A 229 -12.48 -13.46 0.51
N HIS A 230 -12.00 -14.59 1.03
CA HIS A 230 -12.80 -15.82 1.13
C HIS A 230 -13.62 -15.91 2.41
N TYR A 231 -13.39 -15.02 3.38
CA TYR A 231 -14.12 -15.00 4.65
C TYR A 231 -15.29 -14.00 4.68
N PHE A 232 -15.39 -13.13 3.66
CA PHE A 232 -16.57 -12.30 3.40
C PHE A 232 -17.49 -12.91 2.35
#